data_AF-A0A951RCZ6-F1
#
_entry.id   AF-A0A951RCZ6-F1
#
_cell.length_a   1.000
_cell.length_b   1.000
_cell.length_c   1.000
_cell.angle_alpha   90.00
_cell.angle_beta   90.00
_cell.angle_gamma   90.00
#
_symmetry.space_group_name_H-M   'P 1'
#
loop_
_entity.id
_entity.type
_entity.pdbx_description
1 polymer ?
#
loop_
_entity_poly.entity_id
_entity_poly.type
_entity_poly.pdbx_seq_one_letter_code
_entity_poly.pdbx_strand_id
1 'polypeptide(L)'
;MKNFFNWVIDHDNKILFIILYIGISLVLSIAISLFWLLFAVLLHLGLEVIRQSKVKKGGRAIFLESLWETKVDFALVAFALWLAVYLDFIFGVAGLGAAGRIGVQGASRAGRIGGRLARLTTRFAAWQRVVRSILLSLDDVFNLARIVQKSRRMKNKNKMGTTEEVLTEIPEPTRTSWTMKWSFGDYLGMGLLILFLLLVIFAPFLTHHSYADIKGIILEEFSPFP
;
A
#
# COMPACT_ATOMS: atom_id res chain seq x y z
N MET A 1 0.15 26.77 -17.11
CA MET A 1 -0.61 26.44 -15.88
C MET A 1 -1.86 25.58 -16.14
N LYS A 2 -2.77 25.92 -17.08
CA LYS A 2 -3.99 25.11 -17.35
C LYS A 2 -3.71 23.61 -17.62
N ASN A 3 -2.65 23.29 -18.35
CA ASN A 3 -2.28 21.91 -18.66
C ASN A 3 -1.88 21.09 -17.42
N PHE A 4 -1.22 21.73 -16.43
CA PHE A 4 -0.84 21.07 -15.18
C PHE A 4 -2.07 20.74 -14.34
N PHE A 5 -3.01 21.70 -14.20
CA PHE A 5 -4.23 21.47 -13.44
C PHE A 5 -5.14 20.40 -14.04
N ASN A 6 -5.22 20.31 -15.37
CA ASN A 6 -5.96 19.23 -16.03
C ASN A 6 -5.26 17.89 -15.80
N TRP A 7 -3.93 17.86 -15.87
CA TRP A 7 -3.17 16.66 -15.53
C TRP A 7 -3.42 16.19 -14.09
N VAL A 8 -3.45 17.11 -13.12
CA VAL A 8 -3.75 16.79 -11.71
C VAL A 8 -5.17 16.26 -11.53
N ILE A 9 -6.14 16.70 -12.33
CA ILE A 9 -7.50 16.14 -12.25
C ILE A 9 -7.52 14.71 -12.79
N ASP A 10 -6.83 14.46 -13.90
CA ASP A 10 -6.88 13.18 -14.63
C ASP A 10 -5.75 12.21 -14.25
N HIS A 11 -4.95 12.50 -13.21
CA HIS A 11 -3.74 11.75 -12.90
C HIS A 11 -4.04 10.26 -12.64
N ASP A 12 -5.12 10.00 -11.92
CA ASP A 12 -5.57 8.67 -11.51
C ASP A 12 -6.10 7.81 -12.68
N ASN A 13 -6.44 8.45 -13.81
CA ASN A 13 -6.88 7.76 -15.03
C ASN A 13 -5.71 7.35 -15.94
N LYS A 14 -4.48 7.81 -15.65
CA LYS A 14 -3.32 7.58 -16.52
C LYS A 14 -2.55 6.35 -16.05
N ILE A 15 -2.58 5.30 -16.87
CA ILE A 15 -1.81 4.06 -16.64
C ILE A 15 -0.34 4.33 -16.34
N LEU A 16 0.28 5.29 -17.04
CA LEU A 16 1.67 5.68 -16.80
C LEU A 16 1.89 6.19 -15.37
N PHE A 17 0.96 7.01 -14.85
CA PHE A 17 1.04 7.51 -13.49
C PHE A 17 0.89 6.36 -12.48
N ILE A 18 -0.07 5.46 -12.70
CA ILE A 18 -0.26 4.27 -11.85
C ILE A 18 1.00 3.41 -11.80
N ILE A 19 1.58 3.08 -12.96
CA ILE A 19 2.80 2.26 -13.04
C ILE A 19 3.97 2.96 -12.35
N LEU A 20 4.16 4.25 -12.63
CA LEU A 20 5.24 5.03 -12.04
C LEU A 20 5.08 5.15 -10.52
N TYR A 21 3.86 5.43 -10.05
CA TYR A 21 3.53 5.54 -8.63
C TYR A 21 3.79 4.23 -7.89
N ILE A 22 3.32 3.10 -8.42
CA ILE A 22 3.55 1.78 -7.81
C ILE A 22 5.04 1.46 -7.80
N GLY A 23 5.74 1.66 -8.91
CA GLY A 23 7.18 1.38 -9.00
C GLY A 23 8.00 2.24 -8.04
N ILE A 24 7.73 3.54 -7.99
CA ILE A 24 8.37 4.49 -7.07
C ILE A 24 8.05 4.11 -5.62
N SER A 25 6.79 3.88 -5.28
CA SER A 25 6.39 3.53 -3.90
C SER A 25 7.04 2.23 -3.42
N LEU A 26 7.14 1.23 -4.30
CA LEU A 26 7.84 -0.02 -4.01
C LEU A 26 9.34 0.21 -3.77
N VAL A 27 9.99 0.95 -4.66
CA VAL A 27 11.42 1.24 -4.55
C VAL A 27 11.70 2.07 -3.29
N LEU A 28 10.93 3.12 -3.01
CA LEU A 28 11.15 3.94 -1.80
C LEU A 28 10.87 3.15 -0.52
N SER A 29 9.86 2.28 -0.53
CA SER A 29 9.56 1.40 0.60
C SER A 29 10.68 0.39 0.88
N ILE A 30 11.40 -0.07 -0.14
CA ILE A 30 12.48 -1.06 0.01
C ILE A 30 13.83 -0.38 0.27
N ALA A 31 14.11 0.72 -0.43
CA ALA A 31 15.44 1.29 -0.53
C ALA A 31 15.71 2.41 0.48
N ILE A 32 14.68 3.08 1.00
CA ILE A 32 14.89 4.29 1.81
C ILE A 32 14.33 4.14 3.21
N SER A 33 13.02 4.32 3.42
CA SER A 33 12.37 4.18 4.72
C SER A 33 10.84 4.30 4.58
N LEU A 34 10.08 3.86 5.60
CA LEU A 34 8.63 4.07 5.65
C LEU A 34 8.23 5.54 5.63
N PHE A 35 9.09 6.46 6.08
CA PHE A 35 8.86 7.90 5.98
C PHE A 35 8.51 8.30 4.55
N TRP A 36 9.27 7.83 3.57
CA TRP A 36 9.06 8.23 2.18
C TRP A 36 7.85 7.59 1.54
N LEU A 37 7.52 6.36 1.94
CA LEU A 37 6.27 5.74 1.55
C LEU A 37 5.09 6.56 2.08
N LEU A 38 5.10 6.90 3.37
CA LEU A 38 4.09 7.77 3.97
C LEU A 38 4.05 9.14 3.27
N PHE A 39 5.20 9.73 2.95
CA PHE A 39 5.27 10.99 2.21
C PHE A 39 4.61 10.88 0.82
N ALA A 40 4.85 9.79 0.09
CA ALA A 40 4.20 9.55 -1.20
C ALA A 40 2.68 9.39 -1.07
N VAL A 41 2.20 8.69 -0.02
CA VAL A 41 0.77 8.58 0.29
C VAL A 41 0.17 9.93 0.65
N LEU A 42 0.85 10.74 1.46
CA LEU A 42 0.41 12.09 1.81
C LEU A 42 0.38 13.02 0.60
N LEU A 43 1.35 12.88 -0.32
CA LEU A 43 1.36 13.62 -1.58
C LEU A 43 0.14 13.22 -2.44
N HIS A 44 -0.16 11.93 -2.56
CA HIS A 44 -1.34 11.44 -3.26
C HIS A 44 -2.64 11.96 -2.62
N LEU A 45 -2.75 11.90 -1.28
CA LEU A 45 -3.86 12.50 -0.54
C LEU A 45 -4.00 14.00 -0.83
N GLY A 46 -2.89 14.74 -0.90
CA GLY A 46 -2.90 16.15 -1.28
C GLY A 46 -3.45 16.40 -2.69
N LEU A 47 -3.04 15.59 -3.67
CA LEU A 47 -3.57 15.65 -5.04
C LEU A 47 -5.08 15.34 -5.05
N GLU A 48 -5.49 14.36 -4.26
CA GLU A 48 -6.89 13.96 -4.15
C GLU A 48 -7.75 15.03 -3.49
N VAL A 49 -7.24 15.72 -2.46
CA VAL A 49 -7.93 16.88 -1.85
C VAL A 49 -8.11 18.00 -2.87
N ILE A 50 -7.10 18.28 -3.71
CA ILE A 50 -7.19 19.27 -4.78
C ILE A 50 -8.24 18.84 -5.82
N ARG A 51 -8.29 17.55 -6.20
CA ARG A 51 -9.30 16.99 -7.10
C ARG A 51 -10.71 17.19 -6.54
N GLN A 52 -10.93 16.75 -5.30
CA GLN A 52 -12.22 16.79 -4.62
C GLN A 52 -12.70 18.22 -4.31
N SER A 53 -11.79 19.16 -4.06
CA SER A 53 -12.14 20.57 -3.83
C SER A 53 -12.83 21.26 -5.01
N LYS A 54 -12.72 20.71 -6.22
CA LYS A 54 -13.40 21.22 -7.42
C LYS A 54 -14.83 20.70 -7.56
N VAL A 55 -15.13 19.56 -6.96
CA VAL A 55 -16.41 18.87 -7.10
C VAL A 55 -17.30 19.11 -5.90
N LYS A 56 -16.74 19.09 -4.68
CA LYS A 56 -17.49 19.21 -3.43
C LYS A 56 -17.24 20.57 -2.75
N LYS A 57 -18.24 21.05 -2.01
CA LYS A 57 -18.12 22.24 -1.16
C LYS A 57 -17.97 21.83 0.30
N GLY A 58 -17.01 22.44 1.01
CA GLY A 58 -16.76 22.23 2.45
C GLY A 58 -15.50 21.42 2.74
N GLY A 59 -14.55 22.02 3.46
CA GLY A 59 -13.22 21.44 3.70
C GLY A 59 -13.22 20.08 4.38
N ARG A 60 -14.10 19.86 5.38
CA ARG A 60 -14.21 18.56 6.08
C ARG A 60 -14.70 17.45 5.15
N ALA A 61 -15.71 17.74 4.32
CA ALA A 61 -16.26 16.76 3.39
C ALA A 61 -15.26 16.40 2.29
N ILE A 62 -14.51 17.40 1.79
CA ILE A 62 -13.42 17.20 0.82
C ILE A 62 -12.37 16.27 1.43
N PHE A 63 -11.86 16.58 2.63
CA PHE A 63 -10.82 15.80 3.27
C PHE A 63 -11.24 14.37 3.59
N LEU A 64 -12.45 14.17 4.15
CA LEU A 64 -12.96 12.83 4.46
C LEU A 64 -13.17 11.99 3.19
N GLU A 65 -13.61 12.61 2.09
CA GLU A 65 -13.71 11.90 0.81
C GLU A 65 -12.32 11.51 0.30
N SER A 66 -11.36 12.43 0.32
CA SER A 66 -9.99 12.13 -0.13
C SER A 66 -9.32 11.06 0.72
N LEU A 67 -9.60 11.03 2.03
CA LEU A 67 -9.14 9.98 2.93
C LEU A 67 -9.78 8.62 2.59
N TRP A 68 -11.06 8.63 2.18
CA TRP A 68 -11.75 7.43 1.74
C TRP A 68 -11.17 6.87 0.44
N GLU A 69 -10.84 7.71 -0.53
CA GLU A 69 -10.22 7.29 -1.79
C GLU A 69 -8.81 6.72 -1.56
N THR A 70 -8.03 7.33 -0.66
CA THR A 70 -6.64 6.93 -0.36
C THR A 70 -6.50 5.85 0.70
N LYS A 71 -7.59 5.23 1.16
CA LYS A 71 -7.57 4.22 2.24
C LYS A 71 -6.68 3.01 1.94
N VAL A 72 -6.60 2.59 0.67
CA VAL A 72 -5.76 1.46 0.25
C VAL A 72 -4.28 1.80 0.42
N ASP A 73 -3.89 3.04 0.15
CA ASP A 73 -2.50 3.48 0.31
C ASP A 73 -2.09 3.50 1.79
N PHE A 74 -2.99 3.97 2.67
CA PHE A 74 -2.78 3.84 4.12
C PHE A 74 -2.71 2.38 4.57
N ALA A 75 -3.50 1.49 3.97
CA ALA A 75 -3.40 0.06 4.24
C ALA A 75 -2.02 -0.51 3.83
N LEU A 76 -1.44 -0.02 2.73
CA LEU A 76 -0.07 -0.39 2.31
C LEU A 76 0.99 0.14 3.28
N VAL A 77 0.85 1.36 3.79
CA VAL A 77 1.75 1.89 4.83
C VAL A 77 1.66 1.04 6.11
N ALA A 78 0.44 0.72 6.56
CA ALA A 78 0.23 -0.14 7.73
C ALA A 78 0.79 -1.55 7.52
N PHE A 79 0.65 -2.12 6.31
CA PHE A 79 1.25 -3.38 5.93
C PHE A 79 2.79 -3.34 5.97
N ALA A 80 3.39 -2.29 5.40
CA ALA A 80 4.84 -2.10 5.43
C ALA A 80 5.36 -1.99 6.87
N LEU A 81 4.60 -1.30 7.74
CA LEU A 81 4.95 -1.15 9.15
C LEU A 81 4.84 -2.48 9.89
N TRP A 82 3.76 -3.22 9.63
CA TRP A 82 3.60 -4.58 10.15
C TRP A 82 4.77 -5.47 9.72
N LEU A 83 5.16 -5.44 8.44
CA LEU A 83 6.33 -6.18 7.96
C LEU A 83 7.59 -5.76 8.70
N ALA A 84 7.86 -4.46 8.87
CA ALA A 84 9.05 -3.97 9.56
C ALA A 84 9.13 -4.47 11.01
N VAL A 85 8.01 -4.54 11.71
CA VAL A 85 7.93 -5.03 13.10
C VAL A 85 8.05 -6.56 13.18
N TYR A 86 7.48 -7.29 12.21
CA TYR A 86 7.44 -8.77 12.26
C TYR A 86 8.57 -9.45 11.50
N LEU A 87 9.38 -8.72 10.72
CA LEU A 87 10.42 -9.28 9.87
C LEU A 87 11.41 -10.14 10.67
N ASP A 88 11.86 -9.63 11.82
CA ASP A 88 12.82 -10.31 12.69
C ASP A 88 12.22 -11.62 13.26
N PHE A 89 10.95 -11.58 13.65
CA PHE A 89 10.22 -12.77 14.10
C PHE A 89 10.04 -13.79 12.96
N ILE A 90 9.60 -13.35 11.78
CA ILE A 90 9.41 -14.21 10.60
C ILE A 90 10.73 -14.90 10.23
N PHE A 91 11.84 -14.16 10.23
CA PHE A 91 13.17 -14.76 9.97
C PHE A 91 13.67 -15.64 11.11
N GLY A 92 13.32 -15.32 12.36
CA GLY A 92 13.55 -16.17 13.51
C GLY A 92 12.88 -17.54 13.34
N VAL A 93 11.58 -17.55 13.01
CA VAL A 93 10.78 -18.77 12.80
C VAL A 93 11.22 -19.53 11.56
N ALA A 94 11.53 -18.84 10.46
CA ALA A 94 11.99 -19.46 9.22
C ALA A 94 13.40 -20.08 9.31
N GLY A 95 14.04 -20.08 10.48
CA GLY A 95 15.41 -20.58 10.69
C GLY A 95 16.49 -19.69 10.04
N LEU A 96 16.10 -18.57 9.45
CA LEU A 96 17.01 -17.57 8.87
C LEU A 96 17.73 -16.74 9.94
N GLY A 97 17.30 -16.85 11.21
CA GLY A 97 17.98 -16.25 12.37
C GLY A 97 19.43 -16.72 12.58
N ALA A 98 19.86 -17.84 11.98
CA ALA A 98 21.27 -18.24 11.95
C ALA A 98 22.08 -17.42 10.94
N ALA A 99 21.54 -17.15 9.75
CA ALA A 99 22.16 -16.28 8.74
C ALA A 99 22.22 -14.81 9.20
N GLY A 100 21.19 -14.34 9.91
CA GLY A 100 21.18 -13.03 10.56
C GLY A 100 22.25 -12.90 11.65
N ARG A 101 22.45 -13.93 12.48
CA ARG A 101 23.51 -13.95 13.50
C ARG A 101 24.92 -13.99 12.92
N ILE A 102 25.14 -14.67 11.79
CA ILE A 102 26.42 -14.66 11.07
C ILE A 102 26.70 -13.27 10.46
N GLY A 103 25.67 -12.59 9.94
CA GLY A 103 25.77 -11.20 9.48
C GLY A 103 26.05 -10.20 10.60
N VAL A 104 25.43 -10.38 11.77
CA VAL A 104 25.63 -9.52 12.96
C VAL A 104 26.98 -9.79 13.65
N GLN A 105 27.43 -11.05 13.72
CA GLN A 105 28.77 -11.37 14.22
C GLN A 105 29.87 -10.93 13.25
N GLY A 106 29.67 -10.99 11.92
CA GLY A 106 30.59 -10.39 10.94
C GLY A 106 30.61 -8.85 11.00
N ALA A 107 29.46 -8.22 11.24
CA ALA A 107 29.33 -6.77 11.40
C ALA A 107 29.95 -6.21 12.69
N SER A 108 30.19 -7.04 13.71
CA SER A 108 30.89 -6.61 14.93
C SER A 108 32.35 -6.19 14.67
N ARG A 109 32.94 -6.61 13.53
CA ARG A 109 34.31 -6.23 13.11
C ARG A 109 34.38 -5.05 12.15
N ALA A 110 33.30 -4.72 11.45
CA ALA A 110 33.23 -3.58 10.53
C ALA A 110 32.18 -2.61 11.08
N GLY A 111 32.62 -1.50 11.68
CA GLY A 111 31.85 -0.61 12.59
C GLY A 111 30.44 -0.15 12.15
N ARG A 112 29.87 0.86 12.81
CA ARG A 112 28.44 1.26 12.67
C ARG A 112 27.90 1.35 11.22
N ILE A 113 28.77 1.63 10.24
CA ILE A 113 28.45 1.65 8.79
C ILE A 113 28.32 0.25 8.18
N GLY A 114 29.16 -0.71 8.59
CA GLY A 114 29.12 -2.11 8.13
C GLY A 114 27.91 -2.87 8.67
N GLY A 115 27.50 -2.60 9.92
CA GLY A 115 26.25 -3.13 10.46
C GLY A 115 25.00 -2.65 9.72
N ARG A 116 24.98 -1.40 9.26
CA ARG A 116 23.88 -0.84 8.45
C ARG A 116 23.82 -1.47 7.06
N LEU A 117 24.97 -1.60 6.38
CA LEU A 117 25.05 -2.27 5.08
C LEU A 117 24.69 -3.75 5.17
N ALA A 118 25.10 -4.46 6.22
CA ALA A 118 24.73 -5.85 6.45
C ALA A 118 23.22 -6.03 6.69
N ARG A 119 22.57 -5.08 7.38
CA ARG A 119 21.13 -5.09 7.61
C ARG A 119 20.35 -4.80 6.33
N LEU A 120 20.82 -3.89 5.48
CA LEU A 120 20.24 -3.62 4.16
C LEU A 120 20.41 -4.82 3.20
N THR A 121 21.58 -5.45 3.15
CA THR A 121 21.81 -6.60 2.26
C THR A 121 21.04 -7.85 2.67
N THR A 122 20.88 -8.10 3.97
CA THR A 122 20.03 -9.20 4.47
C THR A 122 18.55 -8.94 4.21
N ARG A 123 18.08 -7.70 4.43
CA ARG A 123 16.72 -7.28 4.05
C ARG A 123 16.49 -7.43 2.55
N PHE A 124 17.45 -7.03 1.72
CA PHE A 124 17.35 -7.12 0.26
C PHE A 124 17.33 -8.56 -0.25
N ALA A 125 18.20 -9.43 0.28
CA ALA A 125 18.24 -10.84 -0.11
C ALA A 125 16.95 -11.59 0.28
N ALA A 126 16.38 -11.27 1.45
CA ALA A 126 15.10 -11.82 1.85
C ALA A 126 13.95 -11.25 1.01
N TRP A 127 13.97 -9.95 0.72
CA TRP A 127 13.02 -9.32 -0.20
C TRP A 127 13.09 -9.92 -1.59
N GLN A 128 14.28 -10.21 -2.12
CA GLN A 128 14.42 -10.84 -3.44
C GLN A 128 13.72 -12.20 -3.49
N ARG A 129 13.70 -12.97 -2.39
CA ARG A 129 12.94 -14.23 -2.29
C ARG A 129 11.44 -14.00 -2.21
N VAL A 130 11.01 -13.00 -1.43
CA VAL A 130 9.59 -12.63 -1.31
C VAL A 130 9.05 -12.09 -2.64
N VAL A 131 9.75 -11.14 -3.27
CA VAL A 131 9.41 -10.60 -4.61
C VAL A 131 9.35 -11.71 -5.65
N ARG A 132 10.30 -12.66 -5.64
CA ARG A 132 10.26 -13.79 -6.57
C ARG A 132 9.04 -14.68 -6.33
N SER A 133 8.69 -14.95 -5.07
CA SER A 133 7.52 -15.74 -4.72
C SER A 133 6.22 -15.03 -5.09
N ILE A 134 6.16 -13.71 -4.86
CA ILE A 134 5.04 -12.85 -5.23
C ILE A 134 4.91 -12.77 -6.76
N LEU A 135 6.00 -12.57 -7.50
CA LEU A 135 6.00 -12.55 -8.97
C LEU A 135 5.47 -13.86 -9.56
N LEU A 136 5.89 -15.00 -9.02
CA LEU A 136 5.37 -16.31 -9.45
C LEU A 136 3.86 -16.43 -9.16
N SER A 137 3.41 -15.95 -8.00
CA SER A 137 1.97 -15.94 -7.68
C SER A 137 1.17 -14.89 -8.46
N LEU A 138 1.80 -13.77 -8.86
CA LEU A 138 1.17 -12.69 -9.60
C LEU A 138 0.83 -13.15 -11.00
N ASP A 139 1.69 -13.92 -11.66
CA ASP A 139 1.35 -14.51 -12.96
C ASP A 139 0.08 -15.38 -12.86
N ASP A 140 -0.06 -16.17 -11.80
CA ASP A 140 -1.26 -16.96 -11.55
C ASP A 140 -2.50 -16.08 -11.28
N VAL A 141 -2.34 -15.03 -10.46
CA VAL A 141 -3.43 -14.08 -10.14
C VAL A 141 -3.84 -13.28 -11.37
N PHE A 142 -2.91 -12.84 -12.23
CA PHE A 142 -3.21 -12.13 -13.47
C PHE A 142 -3.92 -13.04 -14.47
N ASN A 143 -3.48 -14.29 -14.60
CA ASN A 143 -4.15 -15.27 -15.44
C ASN A 143 -5.57 -15.55 -14.93
N LEU A 144 -5.75 -15.73 -13.62
CA LEU A 144 -7.07 -15.91 -12.99
C LEU A 144 -7.96 -14.68 -13.17
N ALA A 145 -7.43 -13.47 -12.96
CA ALA A 145 -8.14 -12.21 -13.16
C ALA A 145 -8.57 -12.04 -14.61
N ARG A 146 -7.72 -12.38 -15.58
CA ARG A 146 -8.03 -12.34 -17.01
C ARG A 146 -9.13 -13.34 -17.37
N ILE A 147 -9.14 -14.52 -16.77
CA ILE A 147 -10.19 -15.53 -16.94
C ILE A 147 -11.52 -15.03 -16.36
N VAL A 148 -11.51 -14.48 -15.15
CA VAL A 148 -12.71 -13.91 -14.49
C VAL A 148 -13.24 -12.72 -15.29
N GLN A 149 -12.37 -11.85 -15.79
CA GLN A 149 -12.76 -10.70 -16.61
C GLN A 149 -13.36 -11.13 -17.95
N LYS A 150 -12.78 -12.13 -18.62
CA LYS A 150 -13.36 -12.73 -19.85
C LYS A 150 -14.73 -13.37 -19.58
N SER A 151 -14.86 -14.09 -18.47
CA SER A 151 -16.13 -14.71 -18.04
C SER A 151 -17.23 -13.67 -17.80
N ARG A 152 -16.91 -12.57 -17.11
CA ARG A 152 -17.85 -11.45 -16.91
C ARG A 152 -18.25 -10.77 -18.22
N ARG A 153 -17.31 -10.56 -19.16
CA ARG A 153 -17.63 -10.02 -20.49
C ARG A 153 -18.58 -10.91 -21.29
N MET A 154 -18.42 -12.24 -21.24
CA MET A 154 -19.35 -13.15 -21.90
C MET A 154 -20.74 -13.14 -21.24
N LYS A 155 -20.81 -13.09 -19.90
CA LYS A 155 -22.09 -13.00 -19.18
C LYS A 155 -22.86 -11.71 -19.51
N ASN A 156 -22.15 -10.59 -19.69
CA ASN A 156 -22.78 -9.33 -20.10
C ASN A 156 -23.21 -9.33 -21.56
N LYS A 157 -22.45 -9.98 -22.47
CA LYS A 157 -22.84 -10.12 -23.88
C LYS A 157 -24.12 -10.92 -24.07
N ASN A 158 -24.40 -11.91 -23.21
CA ASN A 158 -25.68 -12.64 -23.19
C ASN A 158 -26.84 -11.87 -22.55
N LYS A 159 -26.57 -10.86 -21.71
CA LYS A 159 -27.61 -9.98 -21.14
C LYS A 159 -27.96 -8.78 -22.04
N MET A 160 -27.09 -8.44 -22.99
CA MET A 160 -27.24 -7.29 -23.88
C MET A 160 -28.12 -7.59 -25.12
N GLY A 161 -28.69 -8.80 -25.22
CA GLY A 161 -29.70 -9.15 -26.23
C GLY A 161 -31.14 -8.85 -25.79
N THR A 162 -31.35 -8.21 -24.64
CA THR A 162 -32.70 -7.89 -24.16
C THR A 162 -32.63 -6.60 -23.33
N THR A 163 -33.36 -5.58 -23.76
CA THR A 163 -33.62 -4.31 -23.07
C THR A 163 -32.66 -3.16 -23.43
N GLU A 164 -32.97 -2.50 -24.55
CA GLU A 164 -32.79 -1.05 -24.66
C GLU A 164 -33.85 -0.37 -23.78
N GLU A 165 -33.43 0.19 -22.64
CA GLU A 165 -34.17 1.27 -22.00
C GLU A 165 -33.16 2.36 -21.66
N VAL A 166 -33.18 3.41 -22.50
CA VAL A 166 -32.47 4.67 -22.28
C VAL A 166 -33.25 5.42 -21.20
N LEU A 167 -32.94 5.12 -19.93
CA LEU A 167 -33.37 5.97 -18.83
C LEU A 167 -32.38 7.13 -18.70
N THR A 168 -32.92 8.33 -18.91
CA THR A 168 -32.27 9.61 -18.63
C THR A 168 -31.98 9.69 -17.14
N GLU A 169 -30.76 9.36 -16.73
CA GLU A 169 -30.27 9.56 -15.37
C GLU A 169 -30.24 11.06 -15.08
N ILE A 170 -31.25 11.51 -14.33
CA ILE A 170 -31.21 12.78 -13.60
C ILE A 170 -29.94 12.72 -12.73
N PRO A 171 -29.04 13.73 -12.78
CA PRO A 171 -27.80 13.69 -12.01
C PRO A 171 -28.17 13.60 -10.53
N GLU A 172 -27.97 12.42 -9.94
CA GLU A 172 -28.26 12.23 -8.51
C GLU A 172 -27.47 13.26 -7.71
N PRO A 173 -28.07 13.85 -6.66
CA PRO A 173 -27.34 14.75 -5.77
C PRO A 173 -26.10 14.00 -5.29
N THR A 174 -24.93 14.64 -5.41
CA THR A 174 -23.59 14.11 -5.18
C THR A 174 -23.50 13.27 -3.91
N ARG A 175 -23.85 11.98 -4.00
CA ARG A 175 -23.78 11.04 -2.89
C ARG A 175 -22.31 10.91 -2.50
N THR A 176 -22.02 11.10 -1.22
CA THR A 176 -20.66 10.91 -0.69
C THR A 176 -20.32 9.43 -0.71
N SER A 177 -19.05 9.08 -0.94
CA SER A 177 -18.63 7.67 -0.95
C SER A 177 -18.92 6.96 0.38
N TRP A 178 -18.96 7.73 1.46
CA TRP A 178 -19.38 7.29 2.81
C TRP A 178 -20.83 6.79 2.90
N THR A 179 -21.72 7.28 2.04
CA THR A 179 -23.14 6.92 2.02
C THR A 179 -23.49 5.86 0.99
N MET A 180 -22.54 5.54 0.09
CA MET A 180 -22.74 4.50 -0.90
C MET A 180 -22.56 3.11 -0.28
N LYS A 181 -23.17 2.10 -0.92
CA LYS A 181 -22.91 0.71 -0.55
C LYS A 181 -21.44 0.41 -0.83
N TRP A 182 -20.72 -0.05 0.19
CA TRP A 182 -19.30 -0.36 0.07
C TRP A 182 -19.09 -1.47 -0.95
N SER A 183 -18.13 -1.25 -1.83
CA SER A 183 -17.66 -2.28 -2.73
C SER A 183 -16.86 -3.34 -1.96
N PHE A 184 -16.67 -4.51 -2.56
CA PHE A 184 -15.78 -5.53 -1.99
C PHE A 184 -14.36 -5.00 -1.77
N GLY A 185 -13.87 -4.12 -2.66
CA GLY A 185 -12.56 -3.48 -2.51
C GLY A 185 -12.48 -2.56 -1.29
N ASP A 186 -13.57 -1.86 -0.96
CA ASP A 186 -13.63 -1.00 0.23
C ASP A 186 -13.55 -1.81 1.52
N TYR A 187 -14.31 -2.91 1.61
CA TYR A 187 -14.24 -3.82 2.75
C TYR A 187 -12.85 -4.44 2.90
N LEU A 188 -12.24 -4.86 1.79
CA LEU A 188 -10.90 -5.44 1.81
C LEU A 188 -9.85 -4.41 2.25
N GLY A 189 -9.87 -3.20 1.67
CA GLY A 189 -8.91 -2.14 2.00
C GLY A 189 -9.01 -1.71 3.46
N MET A 190 -10.23 -1.47 3.96
CA MET A 190 -10.45 -1.13 5.38
C MET A 190 -10.12 -2.29 6.31
N GLY A 191 -10.51 -3.51 5.94
CA GLY A 191 -10.21 -4.71 6.71
C GLY A 191 -8.71 -4.95 6.86
N LEU A 192 -7.95 -4.81 5.78
CA LEU A 192 -6.48 -4.91 5.79
C LEU A 192 -5.84 -3.82 6.63
N LEU A 193 -6.27 -2.56 6.47
CA LEU A 193 -5.76 -1.44 7.27
C LEU A 193 -5.96 -1.71 8.78
N ILE A 194 -7.17 -2.08 9.18
CA ILE A 194 -7.50 -2.38 10.59
C ILE A 194 -6.69 -3.58 11.06
N LEU A 195 -6.64 -4.66 10.28
CA LEU A 195 -5.91 -5.87 10.62
C LEU A 195 -4.42 -5.59 10.88
N PHE A 196 -3.75 -4.87 9.98
CA PHE A 196 -2.31 -4.58 10.14
C PHE A 196 -2.03 -3.65 11.32
N LEU A 197 -2.89 -2.66 11.56
CA LEU A 197 -2.77 -1.82 12.75
C LEU A 197 -2.94 -2.63 14.04
N LEU A 198 -3.93 -3.52 14.08
CA LEU A 198 -4.10 -4.43 15.22
C LEU A 198 -2.89 -5.34 15.40
N LEU A 199 -2.36 -5.93 14.33
CA LEU A 199 -1.16 -6.76 14.41
C LEU A 199 0.06 -5.98 14.94
N VAL A 200 0.25 -4.72 14.54
CA VAL A 200 1.32 -3.87 15.09
C VAL A 200 1.10 -3.59 16.58
N ILE A 201 -0.14 -3.28 16.99
CA ILE A 201 -0.48 -3.03 18.40
C ILE A 201 -0.27 -4.29 19.26
N PHE A 202 -0.64 -5.46 18.73
CA PHE A 202 -0.49 -6.75 19.41
C PHE A 202 0.89 -7.39 19.25
N ALA A 203 1.81 -6.75 18.52
CA ALA A 203 3.17 -7.25 18.34
C ALA A 203 3.88 -7.64 19.64
N PRO A 204 3.81 -6.89 20.76
CA PRO A 204 4.52 -7.27 21.99
C PRO A 204 4.13 -8.66 22.51
N PHE A 205 2.87 -9.05 22.30
CA PHE A 205 2.33 -10.33 22.74
C PHE A 205 2.69 -11.48 21.79
N LEU A 206 2.95 -11.16 20.52
CA LEU A 206 3.17 -12.15 19.46
C LEU A 206 4.65 -12.41 19.17
N THR A 207 5.51 -11.41 19.32
CA THR A 207 6.92 -11.47 18.86
C THR A 207 7.95 -11.37 19.99
N HIS A 208 7.51 -11.35 21.26
CA HIS A 208 8.35 -11.12 22.44
C HIS A 208 9.12 -9.78 22.44
N HIS A 209 8.79 -8.84 21.55
CA HIS A 209 9.35 -7.49 21.55
C HIS A 209 8.76 -6.66 22.69
N SER A 210 9.58 -5.81 23.31
CA SER A 210 9.06 -4.81 24.24
C SER A 210 8.39 -3.66 23.47
N TYR A 211 7.51 -2.90 24.13
CA TYR A 211 6.96 -1.67 23.55
C TYR A 211 8.06 -0.66 23.16
N ALA A 212 9.19 -0.66 23.87
CA ALA A 212 10.32 0.20 23.57
C ALA A 212 10.99 -0.19 22.24
N ASP A 213 11.12 -1.49 21.97
CA ASP A 213 11.70 -1.99 20.73
C ASP A 213 10.83 -1.63 19.52
N ILE A 214 9.51 -1.84 19.64
CA ILE A 214 8.55 -1.49 18.58
C ILE A 214 8.57 0.02 18.32
N LYS A 215 8.60 0.84 19.37
CA LYS A 215 8.75 2.30 19.22
C LYS A 215 10.07 2.66 18.53
N GLY A 216 11.16 1.98 18.86
CA GLY A 216 12.45 2.15 18.21
C GLY A 216 12.39 1.87 16.71
N ILE A 217 11.79 0.74 16.32
CA ILE A 217 11.58 0.36 14.92
C ILE A 217 10.72 1.40 14.20
N ILE A 218 9.59 1.82 14.80
CA ILE A 218 8.72 2.85 14.22
C ILE A 218 9.51 4.15 13.99
N LEU A 219 10.27 4.61 14.98
CA LEU A 219 11.03 5.86 14.86
C LEU A 219 12.15 5.77 13.83
N GLU A 220 12.84 4.63 13.73
CA GLU A 220 13.87 4.36 12.72
C GLU A 220 13.25 4.33 11.31
N GLU A 221 12.12 3.67 11.13
CA GLU A 221 11.47 3.53 9.83
C GLU A 221 10.77 4.83 9.37
N PHE A 222 10.30 5.66 10.30
CA PHE A 222 9.75 6.99 10.01
C PHE A 222 10.79 8.12 10.02
N SER A 223 12.09 7.80 10.08
CA SER A 223 13.11 8.81 9.83
C SER A 223 13.27 9.07 8.32
N PRO A 224 13.43 10.33 7.89
CA PRO A 224 13.65 10.67 6.47
C PRO A 224 15.01 10.18 5.97
N PHE A 225 15.98 10.04 6.87
CA PHE A 225 17.34 9.60 6.57
C PHE A 225 17.70 8.40 7.47
N PRO A 226 18.37 7.36 6.93
CA PRO A 226 18.79 6.17 7.67
C PRO A 226 20.04 6.37 8.56
#